data_AF-H2YUP0-F1
#
_entry.id   AF-H2YUP0-F1
#
_cell.length_a   1.000
_cell.length_b   1.000
_cell.length_c   1.000
_cell.angle_alpha   90.00
_cell.angle_beta   90.00
_cell.angle_gamma   90.00
#
_symmetry.space_group_name_H-M   'P 1'
#
loop_
_entity.id
_entity.type
_entity.pdbx_description
1 polymer ?
#
loop_
_entity_poly.entity_id
_entity_poly.type
_entity_poly.pdbx_seq_one_letter_code
_entity_poly.pdbx_strand_id
1 'polypeptide(L)'
;MSNKVIKAALKAAKGAIQKKDYDEALDQSKIVLGEDSRNYNALVFVGVCNAEFGKYEDSAIAYQDAIKVGPDQPLAYQGLINLYTKHKKDKLSENENSKLVSAYKGLILLTESSATDSKALELFTGLASALCALNQYADALEPMETLYKKLKAEEFDVKHEAIYTRVVEVVKNAEDLKLDSFSEMMIQSTMNYCKLPSLNDKNRERALLSLLRCCESNPEIYENVLKCLVELFLSGAFNLTSLMHDMLIQIKLQTGLISE
;
A
#
# COMPACT_ATOMS: atom_id res chain seq x y z
N MET A 1 -2.23 -12.59 -43.99
CA MET A 1 -2.80 -11.21 -44.01
C MET A 1 -3.12 -10.69 -42.61
N SER A 2 -3.61 -11.54 -41.69
CA SER A 2 -3.97 -11.21 -40.29
C SER A 2 -2.94 -10.36 -39.52
N ASN A 3 -1.65 -10.69 -39.56
CA ASN A 3 -0.64 -10.00 -38.74
C ASN A 3 -0.43 -8.51 -39.14
N LYS A 4 -0.64 -8.15 -40.42
CA LYS A 4 -0.56 -6.76 -40.87
C LYS A 4 -1.78 -5.95 -40.37
N VAL A 5 -2.95 -6.58 -40.37
CA VAL A 5 -4.20 -6.01 -39.85
C VAL A 5 -4.10 -5.78 -38.34
N ILE A 6 -3.65 -6.79 -37.59
CA ILE A 6 -3.44 -6.69 -36.12
C ILE A 6 -2.51 -5.51 -35.78
N LYS A 7 -1.34 -5.41 -36.43
CA LYS A 7 -0.39 -4.33 -36.15
C LYS A 7 -0.96 -2.94 -36.48
N ALA A 8 -1.68 -2.81 -37.60
CA ALA A 8 -2.30 -1.55 -38.00
C ALA A 8 -3.41 -1.14 -37.01
N ALA A 9 -4.29 -2.07 -36.66
CA ALA A 9 -5.40 -1.84 -35.73
C ALA A 9 -4.89 -1.54 -34.30
N LEU A 10 -3.86 -2.25 -33.80
CA LEU A 10 -3.24 -1.92 -32.51
C LEU A 10 -2.63 -0.51 -32.50
N LYS A 11 -1.99 -0.09 -33.59
CA LYS A 11 -1.44 1.26 -33.70
C LYS A 11 -2.54 2.31 -33.73
N ALA A 12 -3.63 2.04 -34.47
CA ALA A 12 -4.80 2.91 -34.52
C ALA A 12 -5.48 3.02 -33.15
N ALA A 13 -5.75 1.89 -32.49
CA ALA A 13 -6.33 1.83 -31.14
C ALA A 13 -5.51 2.63 -30.13
N LYS A 14 -4.18 2.44 -30.11
CA LYS A 14 -3.28 3.20 -29.23
C LYS A 14 -3.34 4.69 -29.52
N GLY A 15 -3.38 5.09 -30.79
CA GLY A 15 -3.51 6.50 -31.20
C GLY A 15 -4.84 7.12 -30.79
N ALA A 16 -5.94 6.37 -30.92
CA ALA A 16 -7.28 6.79 -30.53
C ALA A 16 -7.37 6.99 -29.00
N ILE A 17 -6.82 6.08 -28.20
CA ILE A 17 -6.70 6.24 -26.73
C ILE A 17 -5.96 7.53 -26.37
N GLN A 18 -4.84 7.83 -27.04
CA GLN A 18 -4.07 9.06 -26.78
C GLN A 18 -4.86 10.33 -27.10
N LYS A 19 -5.78 10.26 -28.08
CA LYS A 19 -6.71 11.34 -28.43
C LYS A 19 -7.98 11.36 -27.57
N LYS A 20 -8.13 10.39 -26.66
CA LYS A 20 -9.36 10.14 -25.89
C LYS A 20 -10.59 9.81 -26.75
N ASP A 21 -10.35 9.32 -27.97
CA ASP A 21 -11.40 8.76 -28.82
C ASP A 21 -11.60 7.28 -28.44
N TYR A 22 -12.36 7.05 -27.38
CA TYR A 22 -12.53 5.72 -26.80
C TYR A 22 -13.46 4.83 -27.64
N ASP A 23 -14.35 5.41 -28.44
CA ASP A 23 -15.20 4.68 -29.37
C ASP A 23 -14.34 4.09 -30.51
N GLU A 24 -13.50 4.90 -31.17
CA GLU A 24 -12.58 4.42 -32.21
C GLU A 24 -11.59 3.39 -31.60
N ALA A 25 -11.05 3.66 -30.42
CA ALA A 25 -10.13 2.75 -29.74
C ALA A 25 -10.76 1.38 -29.47
N LEU A 26 -12.02 1.35 -29.02
CA LEU A 26 -12.74 0.12 -28.75
C LEU A 26 -13.00 -0.66 -30.04
N ASP A 27 -13.41 0.02 -31.12
CA ASP A 27 -13.67 -0.63 -32.40
C ASP A 27 -12.40 -1.23 -33.03
N GLN A 28 -11.28 -0.49 -32.99
CA GLN A 28 -10.00 -1.02 -33.44
C GLN A 28 -9.53 -2.20 -32.57
N SER A 29 -9.78 -2.16 -31.27
CA SER A 29 -9.45 -3.27 -30.36
C SER A 29 -10.29 -4.52 -30.65
N LYS A 30 -11.58 -4.37 -30.98
CA LYS A 30 -12.44 -5.48 -31.42
C LYS A 30 -11.97 -6.13 -32.71
N ILE A 31 -11.48 -5.34 -33.68
CA ILE A 31 -10.89 -5.88 -34.91
C ILE A 31 -9.70 -6.79 -34.57
N VAL A 32 -8.83 -6.35 -33.66
CA VAL A 32 -7.69 -7.17 -33.20
C VAL A 32 -8.18 -8.45 -32.52
N LEU A 33 -9.16 -8.36 -31.63
CA LEU A 33 -9.70 -9.52 -30.91
C LEU A 33 -10.48 -10.49 -31.81
N GLY A 34 -11.02 -10.03 -32.94
CA GLY A 34 -11.62 -10.90 -33.95
C GLY A 34 -10.60 -11.77 -34.68
N GLU A 35 -9.38 -11.25 -34.88
CA GLU A 35 -8.28 -11.99 -35.49
C GLU A 35 -7.47 -12.79 -34.46
N ASP A 36 -7.32 -12.26 -33.25
CA ASP A 36 -6.58 -12.84 -32.13
C ASP A 36 -7.30 -12.52 -30.81
N SER A 37 -8.22 -13.40 -30.42
CA SER A 37 -9.03 -13.29 -29.19
C SER A 37 -8.22 -13.23 -27.90
N ARG A 38 -6.95 -13.63 -27.94
CA ARG A 38 -6.03 -13.63 -26.79
C ARG A 38 -4.95 -12.57 -26.96
N ASN A 39 -5.21 -11.49 -27.70
CA ASN A 39 -4.23 -10.42 -27.85
C ASN A 39 -4.15 -9.55 -26.59
N TYR A 40 -3.01 -9.61 -25.89
CA TYR A 40 -2.78 -8.84 -24.66
C TYR A 40 -3.07 -7.35 -24.79
N ASN A 41 -2.51 -6.69 -25.81
CA ASN A 41 -2.62 -5.24 -25.96
C ASN A 41 -4.05 -4.79 -26.25
N ALA A 42 -4.78 -5.57 -27.07
CA ALA A 42 -6.17 -5.27 -27.35
C ALA A 42 -7.05 -5.44 -26.11
N LEU A 43 -6.82 -6.47 -25.29
CA LEU A 43 -7.51 -6.65 -24.00
C LEU A 43 -7.24 -5.48 -23.05
N VAL A 44 -5.99 -5.01 -22.95
CA VAL A 44 -5.64 -3.80 -22.18
C VAL A 44 -6.38 -2.57 -22.70
N PHE A 45 -6.43 -2.36 -24.02
CA PHE A 45 -7.13 -1.24 -24.62
C PHE A 45 -8.64 -1.28 -24.40
N VAL A 46 -9.26 -2.46 -24.49
CA VAL A 46 -10.67 -2.66 -24.10
C VAL A 46 -10.87 -2.28 -22.63
N GLY A 47 -9.97 -2.70 -21.74
CA GLY A 47 -9.99 -2.34 -20.32
C GLY A 47 -9.98 -0.83 -20.11
N VAL A 48 -9.09 -0.10 -20.81
CA VAL A 48 -9.03 1.37 -20.76
C VAL A 48 -10.34 1.99 -21.24
N CYS A 49 -10.86 1.58 -22.39
CA CYS A 49 -12.09 2.15 -22.94
C CYS A 49 -13.29 1.93 -22.01
N ASN A 50 -13.46 0.71 -21.48
CA ASN A 50 -14.55 0.41 -20.54
C ASN A 50 -14.45 1.21 -19.24
N ALA A 51 -13.24 1.46 -18.73
CA ALA A 51 -13.05 2.30 -17.54
C ALA A 51 -13.54 3.73 -17.79
N GLU A 52 -13.22 4.30 -18.96
CA GLU A 52 -13.61 5.65 -19.35
C GLU A 52 -15.11 5.76 -19.64
N PHE A 53 -15.74 4.68 -20.09
CA PHE A 53 -17.19 4.58 -20.22
C PHE A 53 -17.93 4.34 -18.88
N GLY A 54 -17.21 4.23 -17.76
CA GLY A 54 -17.80 3.95 -16.45
C GLY A 54 -18.25 2.49 -16.26
N LYS A 55 -17.87 1.59 -17.16
CA LYS A 55 -18.17 0.15 -17.10
C LYS A 55 -17.06 -0.58 -16.35
N TYR A 56 -17.00 -0.36 -15.04
CA TYR A 56 -15.85 -0.78 -14.23
C TYR A 56 -15.72 -2.31 -14.13
N GLU A 57 -16.83 -3.04 -14.07
CA GLU A 57 -16.82 -4.50 -14.04
C GLU A 57 -16.25 -5.08 -15.34
N ASP A 58 -16.70 -4.59 -16.50
CA ASP A 58 -16.21 -5.00 -17.82
C ASP A 58 -14.73 -4.63 -18.01
N SER A 59 -14.33 -3.46 -17.50
CA SER A 59 -12.92 -3.03 -17.50
C SER A 59 -12.05 -3.98 -16.68
N ALA A 60 -12.48 -4.33 -15.47
CA ALA A 60 -11.76 -5.24 -14.60
C ALA A 60 -11.61 -6.64 -15.22
N ILE A 61 -12.64 -7.14 -15.90
CA ILE A 61 -12.61 -8.42 -16.62
C ILE A 61 -11.56 -8.36 -17.73
N ALA A 62 -11.58 -7.32 -18.57
CA ALA A 62 -10.63 -7.17 -19.67
C ALA A 62 -9.17 -7.12 -19.19
N TYR A 63 -8.89 -6.39 -18.09
CA TYR A 63 -7.55 -6.39 -17.50
C TYR A 63 -7.15 -7.75 -16.91
N GLN A 64 -8.07 -8.46 -16.25
CA GLN A 64 -7.79 -9.81 -15.73
C GLN A 64 -7.50 -10.79 -16.87
N ASP A 65 -8.23 -10.72 -17.98
CA ASP A 65 -7.98 -11.56 -19.13
C ASP A 65 -6.66 -11.21 -19.81
N ALA A 66 -6.29 -9.92 -19.88
CA ALA A 66 -4.95 -9.51 -20.30
C ALA A 66 -3.86 -10.10 -19.39
N ILE A 67 -4.02 -10.04 -18.06
CA ILE A 67 -3.07 -10.63 -17.09
C ILE A 67 -2.91 -12.15 -17.32
N LYS A 68 -4.01 -12.89 -17.58
CA LYS A 68 -3.94 -14.32 -17.88
C LYS A 68 -3.18 -14.63 -19.17
N VAL A 69 -3.25 -13.73 -20.15
CA VAL A 69 -2.57 -13.87 -21.44
C VAL A 69 -1.09 -13.53 -21.33
N GLY A 70 -0.76 -12.43 -20.66
CA GLY A 70 0.59 -11.89 -20.54
C GLY A 70 0.92 -11.53 -19.09
N PRO A 71 1.13 -12.53 -18.22
CA PRO A 71 1.37 -12.29 -16.79
C PRO A 71 2.71 -11.59 -16.50
N ASP A 72 3.60 -11.56 -17.49
CA ASP A 72 4.91 -10.91 -17.48
C ASP A 72 4.88 -9.44 -17.94
N GLN A 73 3.70 -8.93 -18.31
CA GLN A 73 3.53 -7.57 -18.81
C GLN A 73 2.88 -6.64 -17.77
N PRO A 74 3.45 -5.45 -17.50
CA PRO A 74 3.01 -4.61 -16.39
C PRO A 74 1.70 -3.83 -16.65
N LEU A 75 1.36 -3.56 -17.92
CA LEU A 75 0.30 -2.61 -18.27
C LEU A 75 -1.09 -3.01 -17.75
N ALA A 76 -1.44 -4.29 -17.78
CA ALA A 76 -2.74 -4.77 -17.33
C ALA A 76 -2.87 -4.67 -15.80
N TYR A 77 -1.81 -4.99 -15.05
CA TYR A 77 -1.78 -4.78 -13.61
C TYR A 77 -1.91 -3.30 -13.24
N GLN A 78 -1.18 -2.42 -13.94
CA GLN A 78 -1.29 -0.97 -13.77
C GLN A 78 -2.71 -0.47 -14.06
N GLY A 79 -3.34 -0.97 -15.12
CA GLY A 79 -4.72 -0.66 -15.48
C GLY A 79 -5.70 -1.06 -14.37
N LEU A 80 -5.57 -2.28 -13.84
CA LEU A 80 -6.43 -2.80 -12.78
C LEU A 80 -6.26 -2.04 -11.45
N ILE A 81 -5.02 -1.71 -11.08
CA ILE A 81 -4.73 -0.87 -9.89
C ILE A 81 -5.36 0.53 -10.07
N ASN A 82 -5.13 1.18 -11.21
CA ASN A 82 -5.70 2.50 -11.49
C ASN A 82 -7.24 2.48 -11.47
N LEU A 83 -7.86 1.44 -12.03
CA LEU A 83 -9.31 1.26 -12.03
C LEU A 83 -9.88 1.27 -10.60
N TYR A 84 -9.32 0.44 -9.72
CA TYR A 84 -9.82 0.30 -8.35
C TYR A 84 -9.42 1.45 -7.41
N THR A 85 -8.34 2.17 -7.69
CA THR A 85 -7.86 3.27 -6.82
C THR A 85 -8.34 4.65 -7.25
N LYS A 86 -8.61 4.89 -8.54
CA LYS A 86 -8.96 6.22 -9.07
C LYS A 86 -10.39 6.33 -9.58
N HIS A 87 -10.88 5.29 -10.26
CA HIS A 87 -12.19 5.37 -10.93
C HIS A 87 -13.33 4.93 -10.03
N LYS A 88 -13.07 4.04 -9.06
CA LYS A 88 -14.08 3.60 -8.10
C LYS A 88 -14.08 4.49 -6.85
N LYS A 89 -15.17 5.25 -6.63
CA LYS A 89 -15.33 6.17 -5.49
C LYS A 89 -15.87 5.50 -4.22
N ASP A 90 -16.44 4.31 -4.35
CA ASP A 90 -17.03 3.56 -3.25
C ASP A 90 -16.04 2.57 -2.62
N LYS A 91 -16.33 2.17 -1.39
CA LYS A 91 -15.60 1.11 -0.70
C LYS A 91 -15.62 -0.16 -1.57
N LEU A 92 -14.44 -0.65 -1.92
CA LEU A 92 -14.27 -1.88 -2.69
C LEU A 92 -14.86 -3.08 -1.93
N SER A 93 -15.49 -3.99 -2.66
CA SER A 93 -15.88 -5.29 -2.11
C SER A 93 -14.65 -6.14 -1.78
N GLU A 94 -14.82 -7.18 -0.97
CA GLU A 94 -13.76 -8.12 -0.63
C GLU A 94 -13.10 -8.76 -1.88
N ASN A 95 -13.92 -9.18 -2.85
CA ASN A 95 -13.42 -9.73 -4.11
C ASN A 95 -12.57 -8.72 -4.90
N GLU A 96 -12.97 -7.45 -4.91
CA GLU A 96 -12.22 -6.40 -5.60
C GLU A 96 -10.93 -6.05 -4.89
N ASN A 97 -10.93 -5.97 -3.56
CA ASN A 97 -9.71 -5.82 -2.79
C ASN A 97 -8.76 -7.01 -3.02
N SER A 98 -9.27 -8.24 -3.08
CA SER A 98 -8.46 -9.42 -3.38
C SER A 98 -7.82 -9.34 -4.78
N LYS A 99 -8.59 -8.90 -5.79
CA LYS A 99 -8.06 -8.63 -7.14
C LYS A 99 -7.01 -7.51 -7.13
N LEU A 100 -7.24 -6.44 -6.38
CA LEU A 100 -6.30 -5.33 -6.23
C LEU A 100 -4.98 -5.79 -5.58
N VAL A 101 -5.06 -6.59 -4.51
CA VAL A 101 -3.89 -7.23 -3.87
C VAL A 101 -3.11 -8.06 -4.89
N SER A 102 -3.80 -8.91 -5.66
CA SER A 102 -3.14 -9.73 -6.70
C SER A 102 -2.45 -8.86 -7.75
N ALA A 103 -3.05 -7.72 -8.11
CA ALA A 103 -2.51 -6.82 -9.11
C ALA A 103 -1.25 -6.10 -8.62
N TYR A 104 -1.25 -5.62 -7.37
CA TYR A 104 -0.07 -5.06 -6.73
C TYR A 104 1.06 -6.07 -6.63
N LYS A 105 0.79 -7.30 -6.16
CA LYS A 105 1.80 -8.36 -6.05
C LYS A 105 2.43 -8.68 -7.41
N GLY A 106 1.61 -8.83 -8.45
CA GLY A 106 2.10 -9.07 -9.82
C GLY A 106 2.96 -7.93 -10.33
N LEU A 107 2.53 -6.67 -10.16
CA LEU A 107 3.29 -5.52 -10.62
C LEU A 107 4.60 -5.31 -9.85
N ILE A 108 4.61 -5.53 -8.54
CA ILE A 108 5.81 -5.46 -7.70
C ILE A 108 6.83 -6.50 -8.19
N LEU A 109 6.41 -7.74 -8.41
CA LEU A 109 7.28 -8.79 -8.93
C LEU A 109 7.95 -8.41 -10.27
N LEU A 110 7.20 -7.78 -11.18
CA LEU A 110 7.72 -7.35 -12.48
C LEU A 110 8.63 -6.11 -12.42
N THR A 111 8.54 -5.32 -11.34
CA THR A 111 9.23 -4.03 -11.22
C THR A 111 10.27 -3.99 -10.09
N GLU A 112 10.45 -5.08 -9.36
CA GLU A 112 11.28 -5.15 -8.14
C GLU A 112 12.70 -4.59 -8.37
N SER A 113 13.34 -4.98 -9.49
CA SER A 113 14.71 -4.59 -9.83
C SER A 113 14.84 -3.23 -10.52
N SER A 114 13.75 -2.63 -11.00
CA SER A 114 13.78 -1.43 -11.85
C SER A 114 12.96 -0.25 -11.31
N ALA A 115 12.14 -0.47 -10.29
CA ALA A 115 11.33 0.55 -9.66
C ALA A 115 12.19 1.55 -8.88
N THR A 116 11.94 2.84 -9.13
CA THR A 116 12.46 3.93 -8.30
C THR A 116 11.89 3.85 -6.89
N ASP A 117 12.57 4.47 -5.92
CA ASP A 117 12.12 4.48 -4.52
C ASP A 117 10.71 5.06 -4.36
N SER A 118 10.38 6.11 -5.10
CA SER A 118 9.03 6.68 -5.12
C SER A 118 7.99 5.70 -5.67
N LYS A 119 8.35 4.92 -6.71
CA LYS A 119 7.42 3.93 -7.26
C LYS A 119 7.26 2.74 -6.34
N ALA A 120 8.34 2.29 -5.70
CA ALA A 120 8.27 1.26 -4.67
C ALA A 120 7.37 1.74 -3.51
N LEU A 121 7.57 2.96 -3.02
CA LEU A 121 6.73 3.54 -1.98
C LEU A 121 5.24 3.49 -2.34
N GLU A 122 4.87 3.94 -3.55
CA GLU A 122 3.48 3.90 -4.04
C GLU A 122 2.90 2.47 -4.09
N LEU A 123 3.66 1.51 -4.63
CA LEU A 123 3.17 0.14 -4.82
C LEU A 123 3.05 -0.63 -3.51
N PHE A 124 4.07 -0.56 -2.65
CA PHE A 124 4.08 -1.29 -1.38
C PHE A 124 3.06 -0.71 -0.39
N THR A 125 2.93 0.62 -0.30
CA THR A 125 1.89 1.23 0.54
C THR A 125 0.48 0.93 0.03
N GLY A 126 0.27 0.95 -1.29
CA GLY A 126 -1.01 0.57 -1.90
C GLY A 126 -1.37 -0.90 -1.66
N LEU A 127 -0.40 -1.81 -1.73
CA LEU A 127 -0.58 -3.22 -1.37
C LEU A 127 -1.00 -3.36 0.10
N ALA A 128 -0.29 -2.71 1.01
CA ALA A 128 -0.63 -2.73 2.43
C ALA A 128 -2.04 -2.17 2.71
N SER A 129 -2.45 -1.09 2.03
CA SER A 129 -3.83 -0.56 2.10
C SER A 129 -4.87 -1.60 1.70
N ALA A 130 -4.65 -2.29 0.57
CA ALA A 130 -5.59 -3.27 0.06
C ALA A 130 -5.70 -4.49 1.00
N LEU A 131 -4.59 -4.92 1.61
CA LEU A 131 -4.58 -5.98 2.62
C LEU A 131 -5.28 -5.58 3.92
N CYS A 132 -5.07 -4.34 4.40
CA CYS A 132 -5.82 -3.81 5.53
C CYS A 132 -7.33 -3.77 5.26
N ALA A 133 -7.75 -3.43 4.02
CA ALA A 133 -9.17 -3.44 3.65
C ALA A 133 -9.79 -4.86 3.68
N LEU A 134 -8.96 -5.90 3.62
CA LEU A 134 -9.32 -7.32 3.80
C LEU A 134 -9.16 -7.81 5.25
N ASN A 135 -8.79 -6.93 6.19
CA ASN A 135 -8.40 -7.27 7.56
C ASN A 135 -7.19 -8.23 7.65
N GLN A 136 -6.38 -8.32 6.59
CA GLN A 136 -5.16 -9.13 6.54
C GLN A 136 -3.96 -8.33 7.06
N TYR A 137 -3.98 -8.00 8.35
CA TYR A 137 -3.01 -7.07 8.93
C TYR A 137 -1.58 -7.64 9.02
N ALA A 138 -1.43 -8.93 9.31
CA ALA A 138 -0.11 -9.59 9.32
C ALA A 138 0.54 -9.52 7.94
N ASP A 139 -0.22 -9.92 6.91
CA ASP A 139 0.22 -9.86 5.51
C ASP A 139 0.50 -8.42 5.05
N ALA A 140 -0.18 -7.42 5.63
CA ALA A 140 0.05 -6.01 5.34
C ALA A 140 1.40 -5.48 5.89
N LEU A 141 1.96 -6.12 6.93
CA LEU A 141 3.25 -5.72 7.50
C LEU A 141 4.44 -6.22 6.68
N GLU A 142 4.35 -7.38 6.03
CA GLU A 142 5.43 -7.92 5.17
C GLU A 142 5.91 -6.95 4.06
N PRO A 143 5.02 -6.35 3.23
CA PRO A 143 5.45 -5.37 2.24
C PRO A 143 6.03 -4.11 2.89
N MET A 144 5.50 -3.70 4.04
CA MET A 144 6.00 -2.54 4.76
C MET A 144 7.41 -2.78 5.30
N GLU A 145 7.70 -3.97 5.81
CA GLU A 145 9.04 -4.36 6.28
C GLU A 145 10.05 -4.39 5.14
N THR A 146 9.66 -4.95 4.00
CA THR A 146 10.49 -4.95 2.79
C THR A 146 10.84 -3.53 2.35
N LEU A 147 9.84 -2.65 2.32
CA LEU A 147 10.01 -1.25 1.95
C LEU A 147 10.85 -0.48 2.99
N TYR A 148 10.62 -0.72 4.27
CA TYR A 148 11.36 -0.12 5.39
C TYR A 148 12.86 -0.42 5.31
N LYS A 149 13.22 -1.69 5.07
CA LYS A 149 14.62 -2.12 4.88
C LYS A 149 15.23 -1.55 3.59
N LYS A 150 14.47 -1.55 2.48
CA LYS A 150 14.94 -1.03 1.19
C LYS A 150 15.28 0.46 1.28
N LEU A 151 14.45 1.25 1.95
CA LEU A 151 14.59 2.70 2.04
C LEU A 151 15.40 3.17 3.25
N LYS A 152 15.84 2.24 4.13
CA LYS A 152 16.57 2.56 5.36
C LYS A 152 15.84 3.62 6.19
N ALA A 153 14.60 3.30 6.52
CA ALA A 153 13.68 4.19 7.23
C ALA A 153 13.80 4.09 8.76
N GLU A 154 14.96 3.67 9.27
CA GLU A 154 15.22 3.57 10.71
C GLU A 154 15.23 4.94 11.39
N GLU A 155 15.85 5.91 10.74
CA GLU A 155 15.94 7.28 11.23
C GLU A 155 14.76 8.14 10.75
N PHE A 156 14.37 9.12 11.58
CA PHE A 156 13.30 10.04 11.23
C PHE A 156 13.69 10.90 10.02
N ASP A 157 12.88 10.77 8.96
CA ASP A 157 12.95 11.59 7.76
C ASP A 157 11.53 11.76 7.23
N VAL A 158 11.13 13.00 6.97
CA VAL A 158 9.78 13.33 6.48
C VAL A 158 9.48 12.64 5.15
N LYS A 159 10.50 12.34 4.33
CA LYS A 159 10.29 11.61 3.07
C LYS A 159 9.72 10.20 3.26
N HIS A 160 9.89 9.62 4.46
CA HIS A 160 9.38 8.29 4.84
C HIS A 160 8.03 8.35 5.57
N GLU A 161 7.39 9.52 5.68
CA GLU A 161 6.10 9.72 6.36
C GLU A 161 5.04 8.69 5.95
N ALA A 162 4.97 8.34 4.66
CA ALA A 162 4.01 7.37 4.16
C ALA A 162 4.22 5.96 4.73
N ILE A 163 5.47 5.57 5.03
CA ILE A 163 5.79 4.30 5.68
C ILE A 163 5.27 4.32 7.11
N TYR A 164 5.64 5.36 7.86
CA TYR A 164 5.26 5.51 9.27
C TYR A 164 3.74 5.53 9.44
N THR A 165 3.07 6.32 8.62
CA THR A 165 1.60 6.45 8.63
C THR A 165 0.93 5.12 8.33
N ARG A 166 1.43 4.38 7.33
CA ARG A 166 0.85 3.09 6.95
C ARG A 166 1.06 2.04 8.03
N VAL A 167 2.25 1.91 8.58
CA VAL A 167 2.54 0.95 9.67
C VAL A 167 1.66 1.25 10.89
N VAL A 168 1.56 2.52 11.29
CA VAL A 168 0.69 2.93 12.41
C VAL A 168 -0.79 2.65 12.13
N GLU A 169 -1.25 2.80 10.89
CA GLU A 169 -2.62 2.43 10.50
C GLU A 169 -2.86 0.92 10.66
N VAL A 170 -1.90 0.07 10.27
CA VAL A 170 -1.99 -1.38 10.50
C VAL A 170 -2.07 -1.67 11.99
N VAL A 171 -1.13 -1.14 12.78
CA VAL A 171 -1.07 -1.33 14.24
C VAL A 171 -2.37 -0.90 14.93
N LYS A 172 -2.96 0.22 14.52
CA LYS A 172 -4.24 0.72 15.06
C LYS A 172 -5.43 -0.22 14.81
N ASN A 173 -5.39 -1.00 13.75
CA ASN A 173 -6.48 -1.90 13.36
C ASN A 173 -6.22 -3.36 13.79
N ALA A 174 -5.02 -3.65 14.30
CA ALA A 174 -4.50 -4.97 14.58
C ALA A 174 -4.49 -5.30 16.08
N GLU A 175 -5.59 -5.04 16.79
CA GLU A 175 -5.64 -5.11 18.27
C GLU A 175 -5.30 -6.51 18.86
N ASP A 176 -5.50 -7.59 18.09
CA ASP A 176 -5.25 -8.98 18.51
C ASP A 176 -3.97 -9.61 17.92
N LEU A 177 -3.15 -8.85 17.18
CA LEU A 177 -1.98 -9.42 16.53
C LEU A 177 -0.86 -9.70 17.56
N LYS A 178 -0.39 -10.94 17.60
CA LYS A 178 0.86 -11.30 18.31
C LYS A 178 2.05 -10.92 17.44
N LEU A 179 2.77 -9.90 17.86
CA LEU A 179 3.77 -9.25 17.03
C LEU A 179 5.18 -9.54 17.51
N ASP A 180 5.76 -10.64 17.00
CA ASP A 180 7.16 -10.97 17.25
C ASP A 180 8.05 -10.56 16.06
N SER A 181 7.65 -10.89 14.82
CA SER A 181 8.47 -10.72 13.61
C SER A 181 8.62 -9.28 13.10
N PHE A 182 7.76 -8.35 13.52
CA PHE A 182 7.71 -6.97 13.00
C PHE A 182 8.00 -5.90 14.06
N SER A 183 8.34 -6.33 15.28
CA SER A 183 8.42 -5.49 16.49
C SER A 183 9.29 -4.25 16.30
N GLU A 184 10.52 -4.41 15.81
CA GLU A 184 11.45 -3.31 15.58
C GLU A 184 10.91 -2.27 14.60
N MET A 185 10.46 -2.70 13.40
CA MET A 185 9.90 -1.79 12.40
C MET A 185 8.70 -1.01 12.95
N MET A 186 7.76 -1.69 13.64
CA MET A 186 6.57 -1.03 14.15
C MET A 186 6.90 -0.04 15.26
N ILE A 187 7.81 -0.38 16.17
CA ILE A 187 8.28 0.52 17.22
C ILE A 187 8.86 1.76 16.56
N GLN A 188 9.88 1.61 15.71
CA GLN A 188 10.58 2.74 15.10
C GLN A 188 9.65 3.59 14.22
N SER A 189 8.81 2.95 13.40
CA SER A 189 7.83 3.65 12.57
C SER A 189 6.82 4.42 13.41
N THR A 190 6.38 3.88 14.55
CA THR A 190 5.45 4.58 15.46
C THR A 190 6.13 5.74 16.17
N MET A 191 7.38 5.58 16.60
CA MET A 191 8.16 6.68 17.19
C MET A 191 8.41 7.79 16.17
N ASN A 192 8.81 7.44 14.94
CA ASN A 192 9.03 8.39 13.87
C ASN A 192 7.74 9.05 13.39
N TYR A 193 6.61 8.32 13.37
CA TYR A 193 5.28 8.89 13.16
C TYR A 193 5.02 10.00 14.16
N CYS A 194 5.23 9.78 15.46
CA CYS A 194 4.93 10.78 16.48
C CYS A 194 5.76 12.07 16.37
N LYS A 195 6.93 12.01 15.73
CA LYS A 195 7.79 13.19 15.44
C LYS A 195 7.27 14.05 14.29
N LEU A 196 6.26 13.60 13.53
CA LEU A 196 5.73 14.38 12.40
C LEU A 196 5.13 15.72 12.87
N PRO A 197 5.49 16.85 12.24
CA PRO A 197 5.00 18.18 12.62
C PRO A 197 3.49 18.36 12.42
N SER A 198 2.91 17.63 11.44
CA SER A 198 1.50 17.71 11.07
C SER A 198 0.55 17.05 12.09
N LEU A 199 1.07 16.26 13.03
CA LEU A 199 0.27 15.52 13.98
C LEU A 199 -0.21 16.39 15.15
N ASN A 200 -1.43 16.09 15.60
CA ASN A 200 -1.93 16.54 16.89
C ASN A 200 -1.64 15.50 17.99
N ASP A 201 -1.66 15.94 19.23
CA ASP A 201 -1.31 15.11 20.38
C ASP A 201 -2.23 13.90 20.54
N LYS A 202 -3.53 14.05 20.24
CA LYS A 202 -4.50 12.95 20.26
C LYS A 202 -4.14 11.81 19.31
N ASN A 203 -3.66 12.13 18.11
CA ASN A 203 -3.28 11.12 17.12
C ASN A 203 -1.95 10.43 17.48
N ARG A 204 -1.03 11.16 18.13
CA ARG A 204 0.22 10.60 18.69
C ARG A 204 -0.12 9.63 19.80
N GLU A 205 -0.88 10.07 20.81
CA GLU A 205 -1.34 9.25 21.93
C GLU A 205 -2.03 7.96 21.45
N ARG A 206 -2.98 8.08 20.52
CA ARG A 206 -3.66 6.91 19.97
C ARG A 206 -2.70 5.91 19.31
N ALA A 207 -1.69 6.40 18.58
CA ALA A 207 -0.70 5.52 17.96
C ALA A 207 0.14 4.77 19.02
N LEU A 208 0.60 5.47 20.05
CA LEU A 208 1.40 4.89 21.13
C LEU A 208 0.61 3.86 21.95
N LEU A 209 -0.66 4.16 22.28
CA LEU A 209 -1.54 3.22 22.97
C LEU A 209 -1.83 1.96 22.13
N SER A 210 -1.99 2.11 20.82
CA SER A 210 -2.21 0.97 19.93
C SER A 210 -0.98 0.06 19.88
N LEU A 211 0.21 0.65 19.81
CA LEU A 211 1.47 -0.10 19.87
C LEU A 211 1.63 -0.85 21.21
N LEU A 212 1.33 -0.21 22.33
CA LEU A 212 1.40 -0.85 23.64
C LEU A 212 0.49 -2.09 23.76
N ARG A 213 -0.75 -1.99 23.25
CA ARG A 213 -1.70 -3.12 23.25
C ARG A 213 -1.19 -4.28 22.39
N CYS A 214 -0.71 -3.96 21.19
CA CYS A 214 -0.12 -4.91 20.25
C CYS A 214 1.04 -5.73 20.84
N CYS A 215 1.78 -5.17 21.81
CA CYS A 215 2.95 -5.81 22.41
C CYS A 215 2.71 -6.32 23.84
N GLU A 216 1.52 -6.13 24.43
CA GLU A 216 1.23 -6.45 25.83
C GLU A 216 1.45 -7.94 26.18
N SER A 217 1.25 -8.83 25.20
CA SER A 217 1.45 -10.27 25.38
C SER A 217 2.92 -10.70 25.38
N ASN A 218 3.86 -9.84 24.98
CA ASN A 218 5.29 -10.13 24.94
C ASN A 218 6.06 -9.16 25.87
N PRO A 219 6.44 -9.60 27.09
CA PRO A 219 7.05 -8.72 28.09
C PRO A 219 8.34 -8.03 27.63
N GLU A 220 9.18 -8.72 26.84
CA GLU A 220 10.45 -8.17 26.37
C GLU A 220 10.22 -7.02 25.37
N ILE A 221 9.32 -7.24 24.40
CA ILE A 221 8.96 -6.21 23.42
C ILE A 221 8.25 -5.05 24.12
N TYR A 222 7.35 -5.36 25.06
CA TYR A 222 6.63 -4.36 25.85
C TYR A 222 7.60 -3.45 26.63
N GLU A 223 8.60 -4.04 27.30
CA GLU A 223 9.63 -3.27 28.00
C GLU A 223 10.45 -2.38 27.05
N ASN A 224 10.79 -2.89 25.87
CA ASN A 224 11.48 -2.10 24.84
C ASN A 224 10.63 -0.92 24.32
N VAL A 225 9.33 -1.14 24.08
CA VAL A 225 8.39 -0.07 23.71
C VAL A 225 8.38 1.00 24.81
N LEU A 226 8.29 0.61 26.08
CA LEU A 226 8.29 1.55 27.21
C LEU A 226 9.58 2.38 27.28
N LYS A 227 10.75 1.77 27.07
CA LYS A 227 12.04 2.48 27.00
C LYS A 227 12.03 3.56 25.92
N CYS A 228 11.65 3.19 24.69
CA CYS A 228 11.57 4.13 23.58
C CYS A 228 10.56 5.26 23.82
N LEU A 229 9.42 4.97 24.48
CA LEU A 229 8.43 5.98 24.85
C LEU A 229 8.99 7.00 25.85
N VAL A 230 9.75 6.55 26.84
CA VAL A 230 10.39 7.43 27.84
C VAL A 230 11.42 8.33 27.15
N GLU A 231 12.27 7.80 26.28
CA GLU A 231 13.24 8.59 25.51
C GLU A 231 12.55 9.66 24.64
N LEU A 232 11.50 9.27 23.92
CA LEU A 232 10.71 10.18 23.09
C LEU A 232 10.07 11.28 23.93
N PHE A 233 9.54 10.94 25.11
CA PHE A 233 8.98 11.91 26.04
C PHE A 233 10.04 12.89 26.57
N LEU A 234 11.22 12.39 26.97
CA LEU A 234 12.33 13.22 27.46
C LEU A 234 12.89 14.15 26.39
N SER A 235 12.80 13.78 25.11
CA SER A 235 13.22 14.64 23.99
C SER A 235 12.38 15.92 23.85
N GLY A 236 11.22 16.00 24.50
CA GLY A 236 10.31 17.15 24.41
C GLY A 236 9.63 17.28 23.04
N ALA A 237 9.64 16.22 22.22
CA ALA A 237 9.13 16.26 20.85
C ALA A 237 7.62 16.60 20.74
N PHE A 238 6.81 16.35 21.78
CA PHE A 238 5.39 16.71 21.84
C PHE A 238 4.84 16.59 23.26
N ASN A 239 3.66 17.18 23.50
CA ASN A 239 2.98 17.11 24.79
C ASN A 239 2.08 15.87 24.86
N LEU A 240 2.22 15.08 25.92
CA LEU A 240 1.32 13.97 26.23
C LEU A 240 0.17 14.45 27.13
N THR A 241 -0.97 13.78 27.08
CA THR A 241 -2.05 13.97 28.06
C THR A 241 -1.57 13.62 29.47
N SER A 242 -2.23 14.15 30.50
CA SER A 242 -1.86 13.88 31.89
C SER A 242 -1.82 12.38 32.23
N LEU A 243 -2.71 11.57 31.62
CA LEU A 243 -2.78 10.14 31.88
C LEU A 243 -1.54 9.38 31.39
N MET A 244 -1.13 9.60 30.13
CA MET A 244 0.10 9.00 29.62
C MET A 244 1.34 9.54 30.33
N HIS A 245 1.30 10.81 30.70
CA HIS A 245 2.37 11.44 31.47
C HIS A 245 2.56 10.77 32.84
N ASP A 246 1.46 10.57 33.59
CA ASP A 246 1.48 9.91 34.90
C ASP A 246 1.92 8.44 34.79
N MET A 247 1.45 7.72 33.76
CA MET A 247 1.88 6.35 33.48
C MET A 247 3.39 6.27 33.20
N LEU A 248 3.93 7.15 32.35
CA LEU A 248 5.36 7.16 32.03
C LEU A 248 6.22 7.58 33.22
N ILE A 249 5.74 8.49 34.08
CA ILE A 249 6.41 8.84 35.34
C ILE A 249 6.46 7.64 36.28
N GLN A 250 5.36 6.92 36.46
CA GLN A 250 5.31 5.70 37.29
C GLN A 250 6.27 4.63 36.78
N ILE A 251 6.28 4.39 35.47
CA ILE A 251 7.17 3.42 34.83
C ILE A 251 8.63 3.84 35.00
N LYS A 252 8.95 5.13 34.82
CA LYS A 252 10.28 5.69 35.08
C LYS A 252 10.76 5.45 36.51
N LEU A 253 9.88 5.62 37.49
CA LEU A 253 10.18 5.38 38.91
C LEU A 253 10.36 3.90 39.24
N GLN A 254 9.65 2.99 38.57
CA GLN A 254 9.69 1.55 38.82
C GLN A 254 10.83 0.81 38.09
N THR A 255 11.19 1.24 36.88
CA THR A 255 12.17 0.56 36.03
C THR A 255 13.62 0.99 36.27
N GLY A 256 13.85 2.06 37.03
CA GLY A 256 15.20 2.57 37.27
C GLY A 256 15.93 2.99 35.98
N LEU A 257 15.21 3.30 34.90
CA LEU A 257 15.73 3.71 33.58
C LEU A 257 16.49 5.06 33.58
N ILE A 258 16.90 5.52 34.76
CA ILE A 258 17.97 6.47 34.98
C ILE A 258 18.97 5.79 35.91
N SER A 259 20.08 5.31 35.34
CA SER A 259 21.38 5.47 35.98
C SER A 259 22.09 6.58 35.22
N GLU A 260 22.39 7.65 35.97
CA GLU A 260 23.16 8.89 35.65
C GLU A 260 23.78 9.06 34.26
#